data_AF-A0A9E3RCJ6-F1
#
_entry.id   AF-A0A9E3RCJ6-F1
#
_cell.length_a   1.000
_cell.length_b   1.000
_cell.length_c   1.000
_cell.angle_alpha   90.00
_cell.angle_beta   90.00
_cell.angle_gamma   90.00
#
_symmetry.space_group_name_H-M   'P 1'
#
loop_
_entity.id
_entity.type
_entity.pdbx_description
1 polymer ?
#
loop_
_entity_poly.entity_id
_entity_poly.type
_entity_poly.pdbx_seq_one_letter_code
_entity_poly.pdbx_strand_id
1 'polypeptide(L)'
;MNLVYKYLFTVELLHHYYRDGKCPDFEIVPTEDCLQQLRDSHLIWRFINNKLFVGIEIDPADAKESTPALALADGIVFRFYLKLKNAAFLNFTNLPAGQNRNQCYYFSNISGNKQAKNLYLSSAVTAFDNAVSYSPGDIVQSGAQLFECISPAKGKATSNGSFWKNIGTDRVVTQNDLITLTSSSFKSNVIPPANTITAKVFKLNHETNFYDVPALDPVVSNFGEQLSAINVNLFSLKEGSQKLLSPGCYLISVNDVPADVYFDTHAVSSGVFGVIDIFHHANVPSDFNLLDNGAVKEINYKICFHNRSTIWKYILKNDSTLKVADKSAAISFSKEATGVVFHSDVPLALSQTAIDTLQIVDASNNVVLSPVKNAPVDSLKKITINKTEFFCSEIFLNY
;
A
#
# COMPACT_ATOMS: atom_id res chain seq x y z
N MET A 1 -22.99 17.97 32.90
CA MET A 1 -23.31 17.25 31.66
C MET A 1 -22.16 16.28 31.42
N ASN A 2 -22.40 14.97 31.41
CA ASN A 2 -21.36 13.98 31.16
C ASN A 2 -21.29 13.75 29.65
N LEU A 3 -20.19 14.16 29.03
CA LEU A 3 -19.91 13.86 27.62
C LEU A 3 -19.50 12.39 27.52
N VAL A 4 -20.16 11.64 26.65
CA VAL A 4 -19.85 10.23 26.37
C VAL A 4 -19.34 10.14 24.95
N TYR A 5 -18.17 9.53 24.78
CA TYR A 5 -17.56 9.32 23.46
C TYR A 5 -17.49 7.84 23.13
N LYS A 6 -17.68 7.51 21.85
CA LYS A 6 -17.35 6.21 21.27
C LYS A 6 -16.40 6.38 20.11
N TYR A 7 -15.68 5.32 19.75
CA TYR A 7 -14.90 5.35 18.51
C TYR A 7 -15.86 5.32 17.32
N LEU A 8 -15.81 6.32 16.46
CA LEU A 8 -16.49 6.25 15.17
C LEU A 8 -15.78 5.22 14.29
N PHE A 9 -14.45 5.37 14.18
CA PHE A 9 -13.59 4.38 13.56
C PHE A 9 -12.15 4.49 14.08
N THR A 10 -11.37 3.47 13.77
CA THR A 10 -9.92 3.45 13.96
C THR A 10 -9.23 2.96 12.70
N VAL A 11 -8.00 3.41 12.45
CA VAL A 11 -7.14 2.90 11.38
C VAL A 11 -5.85 2.38 11.99
N GLU A 12 -5.60 1.08 11.86
CA GLU A 12 -4.41 0.42 12.39
C GLU A 12 -3.41 0.12 11.27
N LEU A 13 -2.16 0.54 11.47
CA LEU A 13 -1.03 0.30 10.59
C LEU A 13 -0.29 -0.95 11.06
N LEU A 14 -0.17 -1.92 10.17
CA LEU A 14 0.44 -3.22 10.41
C LEU A 14 1.56 -3.48 9.39
N HIS A 15 2.56 -4.26 9.77
CA HIS A 15 3.61 -4.68 8.85
C HIS A 15 4.28 -5.98 9.29
N HIS A 16 4.42 -6.92 8.36
CA HIS A 16 4.98 -8.26 8.63
C HIS A 16 6.50 -8.28 8.98
N TYR A 17 7.19 -7.14 8.89
CA TYR A 17 8.60 -7.03 9.27
C TYR A 17 8.75 -7.01 10.80
N TYR A 18 7.86 -6.29 11.50
CA TYR A 18 7.96 -6.09 12.94
C TYR A 18 7.48 -7.31 13.71
N ARG A 19 8.17 -7.60 14.82
CA ARG A 19 7.89 -8.77 15.65
C ARG A 19 6.47 -8.77 16.22
N ASP A 20 5.93 -7.60 16.55
CA ASP A 20 4.56 -7.44 17.08
C ASP A 20 3.53 -7.13 15.98
N GLY A 21 3.96 -7.12 14.71
CA GLY A 21 3.14 -6.82 13.54
C GLY A 21 2.70 -5.36 13.42
N LYS A 22 3.08 -4.47 14.35
CA LYS A 22 2.66 -3.06 14.34
C LYS A 22 3.64 -2.22 13.53
N CYS A 23 3.13 -1.31 12.72
CA CYS A 23 3.96 -0.44 11.88
C CYS A 23 4.15 0.95 12.53
N PRO A 24 5.34 1.28 13.07
CA PRO A 24 5.62 2.57 13.72
C PRO A 24 6.15 3.64 12.75
N ASP A 25 6.35 3.30 11.47
CA ASP A 25 7.08 4.11 10.50
C ASP A 25 6.30 5.29 9.94
N PHE A 26 5.05 5.47 10.36
CA PHE A 26 4.17 6.48 9.82
C PHE A 26 3.54 7.34 10.90
N GLU A 27 3.09 8.51 10.46
CA GLU A 27 2.11 9.34 11.14
C GLU A 27 0.86 9.46 10.25
N ILE A 28 -0.33 9.38 10.86
CA ILE A 28 -1.59 9.70 10.17
C ILE A 28 -2.06 11.06 10.66
N VAL A 29 -2.18 12.02 9.73
CA VAL A 29 -2.54 13.42 10.03
C VAL A 29 -3.76 13.82 9.19
N PRO A 30 -4.82 14.38 9.76
CA PRO A 30 -5.95 14.89 8.98
C PRO A 30 -5.52 16.05 8.10
N THR A 31 -6.16 16.18 6.95
CA THR A 31 -6.02 17.32 6.06
C THR A 31 -6.74 18.55 6.62
N GLU A 32 -6.51 19.73 6.05
CA GLU A 32 -7.14 20.97 6.53
C GLU A 32 -8.67 20.95 6.43
N ASP A 33 -9.21 20.42 5.33
CA ASP A 33 -10.65 20.20 5.13
C ASP A 33 -11.19 19.13 6.10
N CYS A 34 -10.45 18.05 6.34
CA CYS A 34 -10.82 17.05 7.33
C CYS A 34 -10.83 17.62 8.76
N LEU A 35 -9.86 18.45 9.14
CA LEU A 35 -9.85 19.13 10.44
C LEU A 35 -11.09 20.01 10.65
N GLN A 36 -11.55 20.69 9.60
CA GLN A 36 -12.78 21.46 9.65
C GLN A 36 -13.99 20.54 9.84
N GLN A 37 -14.10 19.48 9.04
CA GLN A 37 -15.17 18.48 9.16
C GLN A 37 -15.23 17.81 10.53
N LEU A 38 -14.07 17.45 11.10
CA LEU A 38 -13.99 16.87 12.43
C LEU A 38 -14.53 17.83 13.48
N ARG A 39 -14.18 19.13 13.41
CA ARG A 39 -14.74 20.15 14.32
C ARG A 39 -16.25 20.32 14.15
N ASP A 40 -16.70 20.48 12.91
CA ASP A 40 -18.11 20.72 12.60
C ASP A 40 -19.01 19.52 12.97
N SER A 41 -18.43 18.31 13.00
CA SER A 41 -19.12 17.06 13.36
C SER A 41 -18.88 16.64 14.82
N HIS A 42 -18.28 17.50 15.67
CA HIS A 42 -17.96 17.20 17.07
C HIS A 42 -17.10 15.94 17.27
N LEU A 43 -16.22 15.67 16.30
CA LEU A 43 -15.30 14.55 16.30
C LEU A 43 -13.97 14.95 16.91
N ILE A 44 -13.44 14.05 17.73
CA ILE A 44 -12.08 14.14 18.25
C ILE A 44 -11.22 13.10 17.56
N TRP A 45 -9.95 13.39 17.36
CA TRP A 45 -9.02 12.44 16.76
C TRP A 45 -7.70 12.41 17.52
N ARG A 46 -7.04 11.26 17.46
CA ARG A 46 -5.68 11.12 17.98
C ARG A 46 -4.98 9.98 17.27
N PHE A 47 -3.73 10.19 16.88
CA PHE A 47 -2.84 9.13 16.42
C PHE A 47 -1.90 8.72 17.56
N ILE A 48 -1.85 7.43 17.88
CA ILE A 48 -0.98 6.87 18.93
C ILE A 48 -0.25 5.65 18.36
N ASN A 49 1.07 5.71 18.31
CA ASN A 49 1.95 4.67 17.77
C ASN A 49 1.61 4.30 16.33
N ASN A 50 0.88 3.20 16.14
CA ASN A 50 0.49 2.66 14.83
C ASN A 50 -1.01 2.81 14.55
N LYS A 51 -1.77 3.52 15.39
CA LYS A 51 -3.24 3.53 15.32
C LYS A 51 -3.82 4.93 15.40
N LEU A 52 -4.65 5.28 14.42
CA LEU A 52 -5.54 6.43 14.45
C LEU A 52 -6.82 6.05 15.19
N PHE A 53 -7.27 6.96 16.05
CA PHE A 53 -8.57 6.91 16.72
C PHE A 53 -9.36 8.14 16.31
N VAL A 54 -10.59 7.94 15.86
CA VAL A 54 -11.57 9.01 15.65
C VAL A 54 -12.77 8.71 16.53
N GLY A 55 -13.04 9.59 17.49
CA GLY A 55 -14.13 9.50 18.44
C GLY A 55 -15.26 10.45 18.10
N ILE A 56 -16.49 10.04 18.38
CA ILE A 56 -17.72 10.81 18.18
C ILE A 56 -18.47 10.92 19.50
N GLU A 57 -19.01 12.11 19.76
CA GLU A 57 -19.87 12.38 20.91
C GLU A 57 -21.23 11.66 20.71
N ILE A 58 -21.71 11.01 21.76
CA ILE A 58 -22.97 10.24 21.76
C ILE A 58 -24.05 11.02 22.50
N ASP A 59 -25.29 10.97 22.00
CA ASP A 59 -26.42 11.60 22.67
C ASP A 59 -26.64 10.97 24.07
N PRO A 60 -26.54 11.73 25.17
CA PRO A 60 -26.76 11.19 26.51
C PRO A 60 -28.19 10.69 26.76
N ALA A 61 -29.19 11.20 26.03
CA ALA A 61 -30.57 10.70 26.10
C ALA A 61 -30.73 9.32 25.46
N ASP A 62 -29.83 8.97 24.55
CA ASP A 62 -29.88 7.76 23.75
C ASP A 62 -28.55 6.97 23.78
N ALA A 63 -27.85 7.07 24.91
CA ALA A 63 -26.56 6.40 25.11
C ALA A 63 -26.64 4.86 24.99
N LYS A 64 -27.85 4.28 25.03
CA LYS A 64 -28.08 2.85 24.80
C LYS A 64 -28.01 2.49 23.31
N GLU A 65 -28.50 3.34 22.41
CA GLU A 65 -28.46 3.07 20.96
C GLU A 65 -27.17 3.58 20.32
N SER A 66 -26.28 4.27 21.06
CA SER A 66 -24.99 4.73 20.55
C SER A 66 -25.13 5.67 19.34
N THR A 67 -26.18 6.48 19.34
CA THR A 67 -26.46 7.46 18.29
C THR A 67 -25.57 8.71 18.47
N PRO A 68 -25.00 9.26 17.38
CA PRO A 68 -24.23 10.49 17.46
C PRO A 68 -25.05 11.66 18.03
N ALA A 69 -24.46 12.44 18.94
CA ALA A 69 -25.05 13.69 19.43
C ALA A 69 -25.31 14.70 18.30
N LEU A 70 -24.49 14.63 17.24
CA LEU A 70 -24.68 15.37 16.00
C LEU A 70 -24.63 14.39 14.82
N ALA A 71 -25.69 14.38 14.02
CA ALA A 71 -25.77 13.52 12.85
C ALA A 71 -24.65 13.85 11.84
N LEU A 72 -24.00 12.81 11.33
CA LEU A 72 -23.02 12.96 10.26
C LEU A 72 -23.75 13.28 8.94
N ALA A 73 -23.23 14.26 8.20
CA ALA A 73 -23.78 14.60 6.89
C ALA A 73 -23.50 13.47 5.88
N ASP A 74 -24.51 13.11 5.08
CA ASP A 74 -24.32 12.16 3.98
C ASP A 74 -23.34 12.72 2.93
N GLY A 75 -22.44 11.87 2.46
CA GLY A 75 -21.39 12.24 1.51
C GLY A 75 -20.14 12.89 2.11
N ILE A 76 -19.99 12.93 3.43
CA ILE A 76 -18.77 13.44 4.08
C ILE A 76 -17.59 12.48 3.86
N VAL A 77 -16.37 13.03 3.74
CA VAL A 77 -15.14 12.28 3.49
C VAL A 77 -14.05 12.73 4.46
N PHE A 78 -13.71 11.86 5.42
CA PHE A 78 -12.60 12.11 6.33
C PHE A 78 -11.28 11.71 5.67
N ARG A 79 -10.47 12.73 5.38
CA ARG A 79 -9.21 12.58 4.66
C ARG A 79 -7.99 12.72 5.57
N PHE A 80 -7.02 11.84 5.38
CA PHE A 80 -5.79 11.85 6.14
C PHE A 80 -4.58 11.61 5.25
N TYR A 81 -3.48 12.29 5.55
CA TYR A 81 -2.18 12.01 4.99
C TYR A 81 -1.47 10.92 5.80
N LEU A 82 -0.86 9.98 5.08
CA LEU A 82 0.09 9.02 5.63
C LEU A 82 1.50 9.56 5.38
N LYS A 83 2.17 10.02 6.44
CA LYS A 83 3.51 10.62 6.38
C LYS A 83 4.56 9.64 6.84
N LEU A 84 5.56 9.39 6.00
CA LEU A 84 6.64 8.46 6.31
C LEU A 84 7.65 9.11 7.27
N LYS A 85 7.91 8.44 8.39
CA LYS A 85 8.91 8.84 9.40
C LYS A 85 10.25 8.12 9.21
N ASN A 86 10.22 6.90 8.68
CA ASN A 86 11.40 6.08 8.47
C ASN A 86 11.79 6.06 6.98
N ALA A 87 12.86 6.76 6.62
CA ALA A 87 13.35 6.80 5.24
C ALA A 87 13.80 5.44 4.70
N ALA A 88 14.13 4.48 5.57
CA ALA A 88 14.54 3.12 5.18
C ALA A 88 13.36 2.16 4.97
N PHE A 89 12.12 2.60 5.15
CA PHE A 89 10.92 1.76 5.05
C PHE A 89 10.87 0.92 3.77
N LEU A 90 11.07 1.55 2.62
CA LEU A 90 11.05 0.88 1.32
C LEU A 90 12.13 -0.20 1.14
N ASN A 91 13.19 -0.20 1.97
CA ASN A 91 14.22 -1.23 1.90
C ASN A 91 13.70 -2.58 2.40
N PHE A 92 12.79 -2.59 3.38
CA PHE A 92 12.28 -3.81 4.00
C PHE A 92 10.78 -4.06 3.73
N THR A 93 10.10 -3.17 3.02
CA THR A 93 8.71 -3.38 2.58
C THR A 93 8.66 -3.88 1.13
N ASN A 94 7.82 -4.88 0.85
CA ASN A 94 7.61 -5.42 -0.49
C ASN A 94 6.71 -4.51 -1.34
N LEU A 95 7.24 -3.35 -1.66
CA LEU A 95 6.63 -2.37 -2.56
C LEU A 95 7.63 -2.02 -3.68
N PRO A 96 7.16 -1.55 -4.85
CA PRO A 96 8.03 -1.17 -5.94
C PRO A 96 9.05 -0.12 -5.48
N ALA A 97 10.34 -0.40 -5.71
CA ALA A 97 11.40 0.57 -5.45
C ALA A 97 11.31 1.68 -6.52
N GLY A 98 10.96 2.90 -6.10
CA GLY A 98 10.85 4.04 -6.99
C GLY A 98 9.42 4.46 -7.30
N GLN A 99 8.66 4.83 -6.27
CA GLN A 99 7.52 5.71 -6.49
C GLN A 99 8.01 6.92 -7.29
N ASN A 100 7.39 7.19 -8.43
CA ASN A 100 7.63 8.46 -9.11
C ASN A 100 7.19 9.58 -8.17
N ARG A 101 7.81 10.76 -8.29
CA ARG A 101 7.42 11.95 -7.48
C ARG A 101 5.93 12.33 -7.61
N ASN A 102 5.24 11.79 -8.61
CA ASN A 102 3.83 12.04 -8.92
C ASN A 102 2.96 10.82 -8.60
N GLN A 103 3.36 9.97 -7.66
CA GLN A 103 2.56 8.82 -7.22
C GLN A 103 2.54 8.75 -5.71
N CYS A 104 1.42 8.31 -5.16
CA CYS A 104 1.27 7.99 -3.75
C CYS A 104 0.40 6.73 -3.60
N TYR A 105 0.34 6.17 -2.40
CA TYR A 105 -0.63 5.12 -2.09
C TYR A 105 -1.99 5.73 -1.77
N TYR A 106 -3.07 5.13 -2.26
CA TYR A 106 -4.44 5.53 -1.95
C TYR A 106 -5.17 4.40 -1.24
N PHE A 107 -5.77 4.75 -0.09
CA PHE A 107 -6.49 3.83 0.76
C PHE A 107 -7.90 4.34 0.99
N SER A 108 -8.90 3.47 0.90
CA SER A 108 -10.27 3.88 1.14
C SER A 108 -11.17 2.74 1.63
N ASN A 109 -12.18 3.08 2.41
CA ASN A 109 -13.20 2.14 2.86
C ASN A 109 -14.17 1.72 1.74
N ILE A 110 -14.21 2.44 0.60
CA ILE A 110 -14.98 2.01 -0.58
C ILE A 110 -14.31 0.85 -1.33
N SER A 111 -13.05 0.53 -1.03
CA SER A 111 -12.35 -0.61 -1.64
C SER A 111 -13.02 -1.95 -1.31
N GLY A 112 -13.78 -2.02 -0.21
CA GLY A 112 -14.52 -3.20 0.21
C GLY A 112 -13.64 -4.41 0.52
N ASN A 113 -12.34 -4.22 0.77
CA ASN A 113 -11.36 -5.31 0.90
C ASN A 113 -11.46 -6.01 2.26
N LYS A 114 -12.45 -6.89 2.40
CA LYS A 114 -12.70 -7.67 3.61
C LYS A 114 -12.02 -9.04 3.55
N GLN A 115 -11.43 -9.44 4.67
CA GLN A 115 -11.01 -10.82 4.89
C GLN A 115 -11.46 -11.29 6.27
N ALA A 116 -12.34 -12.29 6.30
CA ALA A 116 -13.01 -12.74 7.52
C ALA A 116 -13.65 -11.54 8.26
N LYS A 117 -13.16 -11.21 9.47
CA LYS A 117 -13.63 -10.07 10.27
C LYS A 117 -12.79 -8.79 10.09
N ASN A 118 -11.67 -8.88 9.37
CA ASN A 118 -10.76 -7.76 9.17
C ASN A 118 -11.19 -6.93 7.95
N LEU A 119 -11.16 -5.61 8.12
CA LEU A 119 -11.55 -4.63 7.11
C LEU A 119 -10.30 -3.86 6.68
N TYR A 120 -9.84 -4.07 5.45
CA TYR A 120 -8.63 -3.45 4.93
C TYR A 120 -8.98 -2.27 4.02
N LEU A 121 -8.24 -1.17 4.13
CA LEU A 121 -8.42 0.01 3.28
C LEU A 121 -7.65 -0.08 1.96
N SER A 122 -6.74 -1.04 1.83
CA SER A 122 -6.07 -1.30 0.56
C SER A 122 -7.03 -1.90 -0.46
N SER A 123 -6.73 -1.71 -1.74
CA SER A 123 -7.33 -2.42 -2.85
C SER A 123 -7.12 -3.93 -2.70
N ALA A 124 -8.05 -4.72 -3.28
CA ALA A 124 -7.88 -6.16 -3.34
C ALA A 124 -6.62 -6.53 -4.14
N VAL A 125 -5.90 -7.55 -3.68
CA VAL A 125 -4.77 -8.12 -4.41
C VAL A 125 -5.30 -8.83 -5.65
N THR A 126 -4.64 -8.64 -6.79
CA THR A 126 -5.03 -9.27 -8.04
C THR A 126 -5.07 -10.80 -7.89
N ALA A 127 -6.12 -11.42 -8.41
CA ALA A 127 -6.24 -12.87 -8.44
C ALA A 127 -5.13 -13.48 -9.32
N PHE A 128 -4.65 -14.67 -8.95
CA PHE A 128 -3.72 -15.42 -9.77
C PHE A 128 -4.33 -15.74 -11.14
N ASP A 129 -3.61 -15.36 -12.19
CA ASP A 129 -3.87 -15.70 -13.59
C ASP A 129 -2.68 -16.49 -14.16
N ASN A 130 -2.95 -17.64 -14.78
CA ASN A 130 -1.94 -18.51 -15.35
C ASN A 130 -1.30 -17.97 -16.65
N ALA A 131 -1.93 -16.99 -17.31
CA ALA A 131 -1.46 -16.37 -18.54
C ALA A 131 -0.46 -15.23 -18.28
N VAL A 132 -0.47 -14.66 -17.07
CA VAL A 132 0.43 -13.58 -16.64
C VAL A 132 1.80 -14.15 -16.26
N SER A 133 2.85 -13.39 -16.60
CA SER A 133 4.21 -13.64 -16.12
C SER A 133 4.43 -12.87 -14.83
N TYR A 134 4.89 -13.56 -13.79
CA TYR A 134 5.21 -12.98 -12.49
C TYR A 134 6.71 -12.96 -12.26
N SER A 135 7.17 -11.90 -11.60
CA SER A 135 8.54 -11.70 -11.14
C SER A 135 8.65 -11.93 -9.63
N PRO A 136 9.84 -12.27 -9.11
CA PRO A 136 10.04 -12.38 -7.67
C PRO A 136 9.60 -11.13 -6.90
N GLY A 137 8.82 -11.32 -5.83
CA GLY A 137 8.19 -10.26 -5.05
C GLY A 137 6.74 -9.95 -5.45
N ASP A 138 6.27 -10.39 -6.64
CA ASP A 138 4.86 -10.20 -7.01
C ASP A 138 3.94 -10.96 -6.04
N ILE A 139 2.85 -10.32 -5.61
CA ILE A 139 1.87 -10.91 -4.71
C ILE A 139 0.56 -11.14 -5.48
N VAL A 140 0.02 -12.35 -5.37
CA VAL A 140 -1.26 -12.74 -5.97
C VAL A 140 -2.19 -13.35 -4.93
N GLN A 141 -3.49 -13.29 -5.20
CA GLN A 141 -4.51 -13.96 -4.42
C GLN A 141 -4.94 -15.28 -5.07
N SER A 142 -5.04 -16.36 -4.29
CA SER A 142 -5.68 -17.61 -4.70
C SER A 142 -6.60 -18.10 -3.58
N GLY A 143 -7.91 -18.02 -3.82
CA GLY A 143 -8.92 -18.20 -2.77
C GLY A 143 -8.78 -17.16 -1.66
N ALA A 144 -8.69 -17.61 -0.41
CA ALA A 144 -8.49 -16.75 0.76
C ALA A 144 -7.01 -16.44 1.06
N GLN A 145 -6.07 -17.14 0.42
CA GLN A 145 -4.65 -17.06 0.70
C GLN A 145 -3.96 -16.10 -0.27
N LEU A 146 -2.86 -15.51 0.17
CA LEU A 146 -1.94 -14.74 -0.64
C LEU A 146 -0.65 -15.52 -0.87
N PHE A 147 -0.07 -15.33 -2.04
CA PHE A 147 1.18 -15.96 -2.43
C PHE A 147 2.16 -14.93 -2.97
N GLU A 148 3.39 -14.97 -2.49
CA GLU A 148 4.53 -14.21 -3.04
C GLU A 148 5.26 -15.08 -4.06
N CYS A 149 5.52 -14.54 -5.24
CA CYS A 149 6.36 -15.14 -6.25
C CYS A 149 7.82 -15.11 -5.77
N ILE A 150 8.48 -16.26 -5.70
CA ILE A 150 9.88 -16.39 -5.25
C ILE A 150 10.85 -16.77 -6.38
N SER A 151 10.31 -17.06 -7.57
CA SER A 151 11.05 -17.38 -8.79
C SER A 151 10.17 -17.07 -10.01
N PRO A 152 10.72 -16.58 -11.14
CA PRO A 152 9.90 -16.19 -12.30
C PRO A 152 8.92 -17.28 -12.72
N ALA A 153 7.66 -16.91 -12.85
CA ALA A 153 6.58 -17.88 -13.04
C ALA A 153 5.64 -17.44 -14.16
N LYS A 154 5.38 -18.34 -15.11
CA LYS A 154 4.26 -18.25 -16.07
C LYS A 154 3.63 -19.62 -16.20
N GLY A 155 2.30 -19.71 -16.07
CA GLY A 155 1.59 -20.98 -16.08
C GLY A 155 1.91 -21.93 -14.92
N LYS A 156 2.55 -21.44 -13.84
CA LYS A 156 2.88 -22.22 -12.65
C LYS A 156 1.87 -21.92 -11.54
N ALA A 157 1.07 -22.91 -11.17
CA ALA A 157 0.04 -22.76 -10.13
C ALA A 157 0.66 -22.40 -8.77
N THR A 158 -0.10 -21.68 -7.93
CA THR A 158 0.29 -21.26 -6.58
C THR A 158 0.54 -22.40 -5.59
N SER A 159 0.10 -23.62 -5.92
CA SER A 159 0.45 -24.84 -5.18
C SER A 159 1.90 -25.30 -5.39
N ASN A 160 2.62 -24.75 -6.39
CA ASN A 160 4.00 -25.09 -6.65
C ASN A 160 4.95 -24.26 -5.78
N GLY A 161 5.41 -24.87 -4.68
CA GLY A 161 6.31 -24.26 -3.69
C GLY A 161 7.69 -23.83 -4.19
N SER A 162 8.10 -24.23 -5.41
CA SER A 162 9.36 -23.75 -6.02
C SER A 162 9.23 -22.35 -6.64
N PHE A 163 8.00 -21.89 -6.88
CA PHE A 163 7.72 -20.59 -7.50
C PHE A 163 6.92 -19.68 -6.59
N TRP A 164 6.13 -20.24 -5.68
CA TRP A 164 5.20 -19.51 -4.85
C TRP A 164 5.36 -19.85 -3.38
N LYS A 165 5.41 -18.81 -2.55
CA LYS A 165 5.41 -18.91 -1.10
C LYS A 165 4.06 -18.42 -0.58
N ASN A 166 3.35 -19.25 0.18
CA ASN A 166 2.16 -18.78 0.89
C ASN A 166 2.57 -17.78 1.99
N ILE A 167 1.96 -16.60 1.99
CA ILE A 167 2.24 -15.52 2.95
C ILE A 167 1.06 -15.22 3.89
N GLY A 168 0.06 -16.11 3.91
CA GLY A 168 -1.09 -16.07 4.81
C GLY A 168 -2.36 -15.52 4.15
N THR A 169 -3.27 -15.00 4.97
CA THR A 169 -4.56 -14.48 4.53
C THR A 169 -4.70 -12.98 4.63
N ASP A 170 -3.79 -12.31 5.35
CA ASP A 170 -3.88 -10.87 5.57
C ASP A 170 -3.78 -10.12 4.25
N ARG A 171 -4.66 -9.13 4.05
CA ARG A 171 -4.63 -8.30 2.86
C ARG A 171 -3.54 -7.28 3.04
N VAL A 172 -2.70 -7.13 2.02
CA VAL A 172 -1.52 -6.28 2.06
C VAL A 172 -1.59 -5.20 1.01
N VAL A 173 -0.90 -4.09 1.27
CA VAL A 173 -0.67 -3.03 0.29
C VAL A 173 0.19 -3.58 -0.84
N THR A 174 -0.20 -3.29 -2.09
CA THR A 174 0.49 -3.69 -3.31
C THR A 174 0.59 -2.53 -4.30
N GLN A 175 1.03 -2.79 -5.52
CA GLN A 175 1.00 -1.80 -6.60
C GLN A 175 -0.43 -1.37 -6.99
N ASN A 176 -1.46 -2.16 -6.67
CA ASN A 176 -2.86 -1.82 -6.93
C ASN A 176 -3.34 -0.61 -6.11
N ASP A 177 -2.59 -0.25 -5.07
CA ASP A 177 -2.85 0.91 -4.23
C ASP A 177 -2.15 2.18 -4.73
N LEU A 178 -1.28 2.08 -5.75
CA LEU A 178 -0.62 3.25 -6.32
C LEU A 178 -1.58 4.04 -7.20
N ILE A 179 -1.68 5.34 -6.93
CA ILE A 179 -2.42 6.28 -7.76
C ILE A 179 -1.51 7.39 -8.24
N THR A 180 -1.82 7.97 -9.41
CA THR A 180 -1.13 9.17 -9.87
C THR A 180 -1.57 10.36 -9.02
N LEU A 181 -0.62 10.99 -8.34
CA LEU A 181 -0.82 12.19 -7.56
C LEU A 181 -0.51 13.43 -8.40
N THR A 182 -1.46 14.35 -8.48
CA THR A 182 -1.32 15.56 -9.28
C THR A 182 -1.80 16.82 -8.56
N SER A 183 -1.38 17.96 -9.11
CA SER A 183 -1.79 19.30 -8.70
C SER A 183 -2.65 19.92 -9.81
N SER A 184 -2.33 21.13 -10.27
CA SER A 184 -3.13 21.93 -11.21
C SER A 184 -3.40 21.30 -12.58
N SER A 185 -2.58 20.34 -13.01
CA SER A 185 -2.71 19.72 -14.33
C SER A 185 -2.25 18.28 -14.34
N PHE A 186 -2.94 17.43 -15.08
CA PHE A 186 -2.56 16.04 -15.31
C PHE A 186 -2.07 15.83 -16.74
N LYS A 187 -0.89 15.25 -16.91
CA LYS A 187 -0.37 14.88 -18.23
C LYS A 187 -0.92 13.51 -18.63
N SER A 188 -1.74 13.47 -19.67
CA SER A 188 -2.28 12.23 -20.24
C SER A 188 -1.62 11.91 -21.58
N ASN A 189 -1.40 10.63 -21.83
CA ASN A 189 -1.08 10.15 -23.17
C ASN A 189 -2.35 10.14 -24.04
N VAL A 190 -2.18 10.30 -25.34
CA VAL A 190 -3.24 10.26 -26.35
C VAL A 190 -2.95 9.07 -27.25
N ILE A 191 -3.76 8.03 -27.13
CA ILE A 191 -3.51 6.73 -27.77
C ILE A 191 -4.77 6.31 -28.53
N PRO A 192 -4.74 6.24 -29.87
CA PRO A 192 -3.65 6.68 -30.76
C PRO A 192 -3.51 8.21 -30.81
N PRO A 193 -2.37 8.76 -31.28
CA PRO A 193 -2.20 10.21 -31.46
C PRO A 193 -3.32 10.84 -32.29
N ALA A 194 -3.83 11.99 -31.85
CA ALA A 194 -5.03 12.61 -32.42
C ALA A 194 -4.90 14.14 -32.51
N ASN A 195 -5.62 14.74 -33.47
CA ASN A 195 -5.72 16.19 -33.66
C ASN A 195 -6.93 16.79 -32.92
N THR A 196 -8.01 16.03 -32.77
CA THR A 196 -9.14 16.37 -31.90
C THR A 196 -9.06 15.55 -30.63
N ILE A 197 -9.03 16.24 -29.50
CA ILE A 197 -8.89 15.60 -28.18
C ILE A 197 -10.01 16.08 -27.27
N THR A 198 -10.74 15.11 -26.72
CA THR A 198 -11.79 15.34 -25.73
C THR A 198 -11.30 14.88 -24.36
N ALA A 199 -11.28 15.79 -23.39
CA ALA A 199 -10.99 15.49 -22.00
C ALA A 199 -12.26 15.65 -21.14
N LYS A 200 -12.55 14.63 -20.34
CA LYS A 200 -13.66 14.60 -19.37
C LYS A 200 -13.09 14.29 -17.99
N VAL A 201 -13.60 14.94 -16.95
CA VAL A 201 -13.18 14.71 -15.57
C VAL A 201 -14.41 14.37 -14.73
N PHE A 202 -14.36 13.24 -14.04
CA PHE A 202 -15.45 12.72 -13.23
C PHE A 202 -15.03 12.57 -11.77
N LYS A 203 -15.95 12.87 -10.86
CA LYS A 203 -15.83 12.62 -9.42
C LYS A 203 -16.68 11.42 -9.01
N LEU A 204 -16.45 10.93 -7.80
CA LEU A 204 -17.22 9.84 -7.23
C LEU A 204 -18.72 10.19 -7.17
N ASN A 205 -19.54 9.24 -7.60
CA ASN A 205 -20.96 9.22 -7.40
C ASN A 205 -21.28 8.45 -6.11
N HIS A 206 -21.82 9.14 -5.11
CA HIS A 206 -22.14 8.51 -3.82
C HIS A 206 -23.35 7.56 -3.92
N GLU A 207 -24.11 7.60 -5.02
CA GLU A 207 -25.24 6.71 -5.28
C GLU A 207 -24.81 5.36 -5.89
N THR A 208 -23.70 5.33 -6.62
CA THR A 208 -23.28 4.14 -7.38
C THR A 208 -21.87 3.65 -7.07
N ASN A 209 -21.07 4.45 -6.36
CA ASN A 209 -19.63 4.28 -6.15
C ASN A 209 -18.79 4.24 -7.43
N PHE A 210 -19.31 4.75 -8.54
CA PHE A 210 -18.56 4.92 -9.77
C PHE A 210 -18.13 6.38 -9.94
N TYR A 211 -17.01 6.59 -10.63
CA TYR A 211 -16.57 7.93 -11.02
C TYR A 211 -17.25 8.35 -12.32
N ASP A 212 -18.53 8.70 -12.24
CA ASP A 212 -19.37 9.02 -13.40
C ASP A 212 -20.08 10.39 -13.32
N VAL A 213 -19.92 11.12 -12.21
CA VAL A 213 -20.48 12.48 -12.07
C VAL A 213 -19.49 13.50 -12.63
N PRO A 214 -19.86 14.33 -13.63
CA PRO A 214 -18.97 15.35 -14.16
C PRO A 214 -18.47 16.30 -13.06
N ALA A 215 -17.14 16.41 -12.93
CA ALA A 215 -16.49 17.33 -12.01
C ALA A 215 -16.15 18.67 -12.69
N LEU A 216 -15.86 18.62 -14.00
CA LEU A 216 -15.60 19.76 -14.87
C LEU A 216 -16.40 19.61 -16.17
N ASP A 217 -16.65 20.73 -16.85
CA ASP A 217 -17.27 20.71 -18.17
C ASP A 217 -16.29 20.06 -19.18
N PRO A 218 -16.75 19.18 -20.09
CA PRO A 218 -15.87 18.55 -21.07
C PRO A 218 -15.13 19.57 -21.94
N VAL A 219 -13.83 19.33 -22.17
CA VAL A 219 -13.00 20.19 -23.01
C VAL A 219 -12.71 19.48 -24.32
N VAL A 220 -13.12 20.08 -25.44
CA VAL A 220 -12.77 19.62 -26.80
C VAL A 220 -11.74 20.59 -27.38
N SER A 221 -10.53 20.08 -27.65
CA SER A 221 -9.44 20.85 -28.23
C SER A 221 -9.12 20.34 -29.62
N ASN A 222 -9.00 21.26 -30.59
CA ASN A 222 -8.59 20.96 -31.95
C ASN A 222 -7.18 21.52 -32.19
N PHE A 223 -6.26 20.63 -32.56
CA PHE A 223 -4.87 20.93 -32.83
C PHE A 223 -4.59 20.81 -34.33
N GLY A 224 -3.64 21.62 -34.83
CA GLY A 224 -3.23 21.58 -36.24
C GLY A 224 -2.42 20.33 -36.62
N GLU A 225 -1.94 19.58 -35.62
CA GLU A 225 -1.15 18.36 -35.77
C GLU A 225 -1.64 17.28 -34.80
N GLN A 226 -1.23 16.03 -35.05
CA GLN A 226 -1.52 14.94 -34.13
C GLN A 226 -0.63 15.02 -32.90
N LEU A 227 -1.25 15.03 -31.72
CA LEU A 227 -0.53 14.99 -30.44
C LEU A 227 -0.56 13.59 -29.83
N SER A 228 0.54 13.20 -29.22
CA SER A 228 0.67 11.95 -28.44
C SER A 228 0.45 12.14 -26.94
N ALA A 229 0.34 13.39 -26.47
CA ALA A 229 0.06 13.72 -25.07
C ALA A 229 -0.57 15.12 -24.95
N ILE A 230 -1.35 15.32 -23.89
CA ILE A 230 -1.92 16.62 -23.50
C ILE A 230 -1.83 16.85 -21.99
N ASN A 231 -1.92 18.11 -21.57
CA ASN A 231 -2.14 18.47 -20.17
C ASN A 231 -3.63 18.78 -19.97
N VAL A 232 -4.30 17.97 -19.16
CA VAL A 232 -5.67 18.20 -18.70
C VAL A 232 -5.60 19.16 -17.52
N ASN A 233 -6.30 20.29 -17.63
CA ASN A 233 -6.38 21.29 -16.59
C ASN A 233 -7.44 20.88 -15.55
N LEU A 234 -7.11 20.98 -14.25
CA LEU A 234 -7.96 20.60 -13.13
C LEU A 234 -8.56 21.81 -12.37
N PHE A 235 -8.68 22.95 -13.06
CA PHE A 235 -9.42 24.12 -12.59
C PHE A 235 -10.78 24.23 -13.27
N SER A 236 -11.79 24.69 -12.53
CA SER A 236 -13.05 25.19 -13.09
C SER A 236 -12.95 26.70 -13.32
N LEU A 237 -13.38 27.17 -14.50
CA LEU A 237 -13.56 28.58 -14.82
C LEU A 237 -15.05 28.94 -14.83
N LYS A 238 -15.76 28.70 -13.72
CA LYS A 238 -17.15 29.14 -13.59
C LYS A 238 -17.19 30.56 -13.01
N GLU A 239 -17.96 31.44 -13.66
CA GLU A 239 -18.26 32.80 -13.20
C GLU A 239 -17.02 33.73 -13.06
N GLY A 240 -16.00 33.57 -13.90
CA GLY A 240 -14.83 34.45 -13.90
C GLY A 240 -13.87 34.25 -12.72
N SER A 241 -14.11 33.24 -11.87
CA SER A 241 -13.20 32.82 -10.80
C SER A 241 -12.61 31.44 -11.11
N GLN A 242 -11.28 31.29 -10.97
CA GLN A 242 -10.63 29.99 -11.01
C GLN A 242 -10.93 29.26 -9.70
N LYS A 243 -11.82 28.27 -9.75
CA LYS A 243 -12.08 27.38 -8.62
C LYS A 243 -11.34 26.06 -8.84
N LEU A 244 -10.35 25.79 -7.99
CA LEU A 244 -9.71 24.47 -7.92
C LEU A 244 -10.76 23.40 -7.62
N LEU A 245 -10.57 22.20 -8.18
CA LEU A 245 -11.26 21.01 -7.67
C LEU A 245 -10.94 20.83 -6.19
N SER A 246 -11.86 20.23 -5.43
CA SER A 246 -11.55 19.83 -4.05
C SER A 246 -10.55 18.66 -4.05
N PRO A 247 -9.69 18.51 -3.03
CA PRO A 247 -8.85 17.33 -2.93
C PRO A 247 -9.66 16.03 -3.02
N GLY A 248 -9.11 15.02 -3.68
CA GLY A 248 -9.75 13.71 -3.82
C GLY A 248 -9.35 12.95 -5.08
N CYS A 249 -9.92 11.76 -5.21
CA CYS A 249 -9.76 10.93 -6.40
C CYS A 249 -10.73 11.38 -7.52
N TYR A 250 -10.27 11.30 -8.76
CA TYR A 250 -11.01 11.63 -9.97
C TYR A 250 -10.67 10.64 -11.08
N LEU A 251 -11.66 10.36 -11.93
CA LEU A 251 -11.44 9.66 -13.19
C LEU A 251 -11.28 10.69 -14.31
N ILE A 252 -10.13 10.70 -14.95
CA ILE A 252 -9.87 11.54 -16.13
C ILE A 252 -9.94 10.66 -17.36
N SER A 253 -10.76 11.04 -18.33
CA SER A 253 -10.92 10.33 -19.59
C SER A 253 -10.47 11.21 -20.74
N VAL A 254 -9.45 10.77 -21.48
CA VAL A 254 -8.92 11.45 -22.67
C VAL A 254 -9.16 10.57 -23.89
N ASN A 255 -10.01 11.03 -24.81
CA ASN A 255 -10.49 10.23 -25.95
C ASN A 255 -10.99 8.84 -25.50
N ASP A 256 -11.78 8.84 -24.42
CA ASP A 256 -12.38 7.66 -23.80
C ASP A 256 -11.37 6.65 -23.20
N VAL A 257 -10.08 7.04 -23.07
CA VAL A 257 -9.08 6.30 -22.29
C VAL A 257 -9.09 6.82 -20.85
N PRO A 258 -9.54 6.00 -19.86
CA PRO A 258 -9.60 6.41 -18.46
C PRO A 258 -8.23 6.36 -17.76
N ALA A 259 -8.06 7.25 -16.78
CA ALA A 259 -6.96 7.24 -15.82
C ALA A 259 -7.46 7.73 -14.45
N ASP A 260 -7.21 6.96 -13.41
CA ASP A 260 -7.47 7.36 -12.02
C ASP A 260 -6.36 8.29 -11.52
N VAL A 261 -6.77 9.42 -10.94
CA VAL A 261 -5.87 10.48 -10.50
C VAL A 261 -6.33 11.02 -9.16
N TYR A 262 -5.39 11.15 -8.24
CA TYR A 262 -5.58 11.86 -7.00
C TYR A 262 -5.16 13.31 -7.17
N PHE A 263 -6.09 14.24 -7.02
CA PHE A 263 -5.81 15.67 -7.04
C PHE A 263 -5.65 16.16 -5.60
N ASP A 264 -4.47 16.69 -5.26
CA ASP A 264 -4.23 17.41 -4.01
C ASP A 264 -2.90 18.18 -4.10
N THR A 265 -2.98 19.51 -4.13
CA THR A 265 -1.81 20.40 -4.25
C THR A 265 -0.90 20.36 -3.02
N HIS A 266 -1.46 20.15 -1.83
CA HIS A 266 -0.69 20.05 -0.60
C HIS A 266 0.01 18.69 -0.49
N ALA A 267 -0.67 17.60 -0.85
CA ALA A 267 -0.06 16.27 -0.90
C ALA A 267 1.15 16.24 -1.84
N VAL A 268 1.04 16.85 -3.03
CA VAL A 268 2.15 16.96 -4.00
C VAL A 268 3.34 17.71 -3.41
N SER A 269 3.09 18.88 -2.80
CA SER A 269 4.16 19.73 -2.28
C SER A 269 4.81 19.20 -1.00
N SER A 270 4.08 18.43 -0.19
CA SER A 270 4.56 17.84 1.06
C SER A 270 5.14 16.43 0.89
N GLY A 271 5.03 15.81 -0.29
CA GLY A 271 5.61 14.51 -0.58
C GLY A 271 5.05 13.39 0.31
N VAL A 272 3.72 13.37 0.50
CA VAL A 272 3.07 12.35 1.33
C VAL A 272 3.27 10.94 0.74
N PHE A 273 3.40 9.95 1.62
CA PHE A 273 3.56 8.55 1.18
C PHE A 273 2.24 7.99 0.64
N GLY A 274 1.13 8.40 1.25
CA GLY A 274 -0.21 8.02 0.81
C GLY A 274 -1.30 8.92 1.38
N VAL A 275 -2.52 8.70 0.89
CA VAL A 275 -3.74 9.38 1.32
C VAL A 275 -4.78 8.34 1.70
N ILE A 276 -5.52 8.60 2.77
CA ILE A 276 -6.58 7.76 3.31
C ILE A 276 -7.88 8.54 3.23
N ASP A 277 -8.86 8.07 2.46
CA ASP A 277 -10.20 8.64 2.38
C ASP A 277 -11.23 7.68 3.00
N ILE A 278 -11.83 8.09 4.12
CA ILE A 278 -12.93 7.36 4.77
C ILE A 278 -14.25 8.05 4.43
N PHE A 279 -15.03 7.40 3.57
CA PHE A 279 -16.31 7.89 3.09
C PHE A 279 -17.45 7.54 4.05
N HIS A 280 -18.42 8.43 4.18
CA HIS A 280 -19.71 8.16 4.81
C HIS A 280 -20.84 8.55 3.86
N HIS A 281 -21.39 7.55 3.17
CA HIS A 281 -22.62 7.66 2.39
C HIS A 281 -23.30 6.30 2.29
N ALA A 282 -24.57 6.28 1.85
CA ALA A 282 -25.41 5.07 1.83
C ALA A 282 -24.79 3.86 1.11
N ASN A 283 -24.02 4.09 0.05
CA ASN A 283 -23.46 3.03 -0.79
C ASN A 283 -22.05 2.55 -0.40
N VAL A 284 -21.43 3.07 0.66
CA VAL A 284 -20.20 2.43 1.18
C VAL A 284 -20.52 0.95 1.51
N PRO A 285 -19.61 -0.01 1.23
CA PRO A 285 -19.87 -1.41 1.54
C PRO A 285 -20.33 -1.59 2.99
N SER A 286 -21.39 -2.37 3.23
CA SER A 286 -22.10 -2.40 4.53
C SER A 286 -21.21 -2.73 5.73
N ASP A 287 -20.24 -3.63 5.55
CA ASP A 287 -19.24 -3.94 6.58
C ASP A 287 -18.36 -2.73 6.94
N PHE A 288 -18.13 -1.85 5.98
CA PHE A 288 -17.29 -0.65 6.06
C PHE A 288 -18.07 0.64 6.41
N ASN A 289 -19.40 0.60 6.49
CA ASN A 289 -20.21 1.76 6.92
C ASN A 289 -19.91 2.17 8.35
N LEU A 290 -19.73 3.47 8.62
CA LEU A 290 -19.45 3.98 9.97
C LEU A 290 -20.61 3.79 10.96
N LEU A 291 -21.85 3.83 10.44
CA LEU A 291 -23.07 3.73 11.21
C LEU A 291 -23.91 2.52 10.77
N ASP A 292 -24.70 1.96 11.67
CA ASP A 292 -25.76 0.97 11.41
C ASP A 292 -27.10 1.54 11.91
N ASN A 293 -28.03 1.83 11.01
CA ASN A 293 -29.32 2.46 11.35
C ASN A 293 -29.18 3.70 12.26
N GLY A 294 -28.13 4.51 12.06
CA GLY A 294 -27.84 5.71 12.86
C GLY A 294 -26.95 5.46 14.08
N ALA A 295 -26.77 4.21 14.52
CA ALA A 295 -25.90 3.85 15.64
C ALA A 295 -24.43 3.70 15.21
N VAL A 296 -23.49 4.11 16.06
CA VAL A 296 -22.05 3.98 15.81
C VAL A 296 -21.58 2.52 15.89
N LYS A 297 -20.89 2.02 14.85
CA LYS A 297 -20.41 0.62 14.77
C LYS A 297 -19.02 0.37 15.37
N GLU A 298 -18.26 1.42 15.71
CA GLU A 298 -16.90 1.32 16.27
C GLU A 298 -15.93 0.53 15.38
N ILE A 299 -15.85 0.92 14.10
CA ILE A 299 -15.10 0.16 13.09
C ILE A 299 -13.59 0.18 13.33
N ASN A 300 -12.94 -0.97 13.11
CA ASN A 300 -11.49 -1.08 13.02
C ASN A 300 -11.05 -1.40 11.59
N TYR A 301 -10.50 -0.40 10.92
CA TYR A 301 -9.85 -0.54 9.63
C TYR A 301 -8.36 -0.87 9.79
N LYS A 302 -7.79 -1.52 8.78
CA LYS A 302 -6.39 -1.93 8.73
C LYS A 302 -5.73 -1.52 7.43
N ILE A 303 -4.46 -1.14 7.52
CA ILE A 303 -3.53 -1.04 6.39
C ILE A 303 -2.34 -1.93 6.76
N CYS A 304 -2.08 -2.98 5.98
CA CYS A 304 -1.02 -3.94 6.29
C CYS A 304 0.03 -3.96 5.19
N PHE A 305 1.30 -3.85 5.56
CA PHE A 305 2.42 -3.90 4.64
C PHE A 305 3.14 -5.25 4.69
N HIS A 306 3.46 -5.80 3.52
CA HIS A 306 4.26 -7.01 3.44
C HIS A 306 5.76 -6.69 3.49
N ASN A 307 6.55 -7.55 4.12
CA ASN A 307 8.00 -7.44 4.16
C ASN A 307 8.66 -7.96 2.89
N ARG A 308 9.78 -7.32 2.52
CA ARG A 308 10.54 -7.65 1.30
C ARG A 308 11.29 -8.97 1.50
N SER A 309 11.17 -9.87 0.52
CA SER A 309 12.05 -11.04 0.39
C SER A 309 13.32 -10.69 -0.39
N THR A 310 14.47 -11.14 0.11
CA THR A 310 15.79 -10.89 -0.49
C THR A 310 16.60 -12.17 -0.53
N ILE A 311 17.51 -12.29 -1.50
CA ILE A 311 18.57 -13.29 -1.46
C ILE A 311 19.56 -12.89 -0.36
N TRP A 312 19.80 -13.78 0.61
CA TRP A 312 20.77 -13.51 1.67
C TRP A 312 22.13 -14.00 1.22
N LYS A 313 23.08 -13.07 1.07
CA LYS A 313 24.42 -13.33 0.56
C LYS A 313 25.46 -13.22 1.66
N TYR A 314 25.94 -14.34 2.16
CA TYR A 314 27.01 -14.42 3.14
C TYR A 314 28.37 -14.40 2.44
N ILE A 315 29.28 -13.55 2.93
CA ILE A 315 30.64 -13.42 2.41
C ILE A 315 31.60 -13.69 3.57
N LEU A 316 32.34 -14.80 3.52
CA LEU A 316 33.37 -15.14 4.49
C LEU A 316 34.70 -14.48 4.11
N LYS A 317 35.73 -14.55 4.98
CA LYS A 317 37.02 -13.92 4.69
C LYS A 317 37.90 -14.79 3.80
N ASN A 318 38.26 -16.01 4.22
CA ASN A 318 39.29 -16.80 3.52
C ASN A 318 39.08 -18.33 3.48
N ASP A 319 38.19 -18.90 4.30
CA ASP A 319 38.08 -20.37 4.39
C ASP A 319 37.07 -20.95 3.40
N SER A 320 37.58 -21.62 2.37
CA SER A 320 36.76 -22.24 1.32
C SER A 320 36.13 -23.57 1.72
N THR A 321 36.51 -24.13 2.89
CA THR A 321 35.98 -25.39 3.42
C THR A 321 34.71 -25.20 4.25
N LEU A 322 34.47 -23.99 4.76
CA LEU A 322 33.28 -23.64 5.52
C LEU A 322 32.03 -23.63 4.65
N LYS A 323 30.87 -23.79 5.28
CA LYS A 323 29.55 -23.75 4.67
C LYS A 323 28.57 -22.99 5.53
N VAL A 324 27.63 -22.29 4.90
CA VAL A 324 26.43 -21.79 5.57
C VAL A 324 25.38 -22.90 5.56
N ALA A 325 24.81 -23.21 6.71
CA ALA A 325 23.78 -24.22 6.86
C ALA A 325 22.66 -23.72 7.78
N ASP A 326 21.49 -24.33 7.63
CA ASP A 326 20.37 -24.17 8.55
C ASP A 326 20.22 -25.43 9.40
N LYS A 327 20.26 -25.29 10.73
CA LYS A 327 20.04 -26.39 11.67
C LYS A 327 18.70 -27.10 11.44
N SER A 328 17.69 -26.37 10.96
CA SER A 328 16.36 -26.92 10.70
C SER A 328 16.22 -27.58 9.31
N ALA A 329 17.23 -27.41 8.44
CA ALA A 329 17.20 -27.81 7.03
C ALA A 329 16.02 -27.23 6.22
N ALA A 330 15.38 -26.15 6.69
CA ALA A 330 14.32 -25.45 5.97
C ALA A 330 14.88 -24.46 4.95
N ILE A 331 16.11 -23.95 5.18
CA ILE A 331 16.77 -22.97 4.31
C ILE A 331 18.05 -23.58 3.75
N SER A 332 18.14 -23.60 2.42
CA SER A 332 19.32 -24.08 1.69
C SER A 332 20.15 -22.92 1.14
N PHE A 333 21.45 -23.14 1.06
CA PHE A 333 22.44 -22.18 0.55
C PHE A 333 23.33 -22.83 -0.48
N SER A 334 23.56 -22.11 -1.58
CA SER A 334 24.51 -22.48 -2.63
C SER A 334 25.78 -21.63 -2.51
N LYS A 335 26.92 -22.27 -2.76
CA LYS A 335 28.22 -21.59 -2.84
C LYS A 335 28.44 -21.07 -4.27
N GLU A 336 28.93 -19.84 -4.40
CA GLU A 336 29.37 -19.32 -5.70
C GLU A 336 30.61 -20.08 -6.20
N ALA A 337 30.78 -20.15 -7.53
CA ALA A 337 31.87 -20.93 -8.16
C ALA A 337 33.27 -20.45 -7.77
N THR A 338 33.42 -19.17 -7.41
CA THR A 338 34.68 -18.58 -6.99
C THR A 338 34.52 -17.90 -5.63
N GLY A 339 35.55 -18.04 -4.78
CA GLY A 339 35.60 -17.41 -3.46
C GLY A 339 34.87 -18.19 -2.35
N VAL A 340 34.47 -17.43 -1.33
CA VAL A 340 33.89 -17.93 -0.06
C VAL A 340 32.53 -17.29 0.19
N VAL A 341 31.75 -17.25 -0.88
CA VAL A 341 30.46 -16.57 -0.96
C VAL A 341 29.34 -17.59 -1.08
N PHE A 342 28.31 -17.41 -0.26
CA PHE A 342 27.14 -18.27 -0.20
C PHE A 342 25.90 -17.42 -0.33
N HIS A 343 24.90 -17.89 -1.07
CA HIS A 343 23.62 -17.22 -1.16
C HIS A 343 22.48 -18.19 -0.87
N SER A 344 21.38 -17.70 -0.31
CA SER A 344 20.18 -18.52 -0.14
C SER A 344 19.66 -18.98 -1.51
N ASP A 345 19.13 -20.20 -1.57
CA ASP A 345 18.60 -20.76 -2.82
C ASP A 345 17.25 -20.14 -3.22
N VAL A 346 16.53 -19.60 -2.22
CA VAL A 346 15.29 -18.86 -2.38
C VAL A 346 15.37 -17.52 -1.65
N PRO A 347 14.60 -16.50 -2.07
CA PRO A 347 14.43 -15.27 -1.32
C PRO A 347 13.88 -15.51 0.09
N LEU A 348 14.49 -14.88 1.08
CA LEU A 348 14.10 -14.91 2.48
C LEU A 348 13.55 -13.55 2.89
N ALA A 349 12.40 -13.56 3.55
CA ALA A 349 11.71 -12.36 4.01
C ALA A 349 12.52 -11.68 5.12
N LEU A 350 12.74 -10.36 5.00
CA LEU A 350 13.37 -9.58 6.04
C LEU A 350 12.46 -9.49 7.27
N SER A 351 12.97 -9.72 8.47
CA SER A 351 12.18 -9.63 9.70
C SER A 351 13.02 -9.10 10.86
N GLN A 352 12.35 -8.43 11.80
CA GLN A 352 12.92 -8.08 13.10
C GLN A 352 13.10 -9.31 14.00
N THR A 353 12.31 -10.37 13.78
CA THR A 353 12.52 -11.66 14.46
C THR A 353 13.68 -12.37 13.78
N ALA A 354 14.78 -12.54 14.51
CA ALA A 354 15.96 -13.21 13.99
C ALA A 354 15.69 -14.69 13.72
N ILE A 355 16.19 -15.19 12.58
CA ILE A 355 16.37 -16.61 12.31
C ILE A 355 17.63 -17.06 13.05
N ASP A 356 17.47 -17.84 14.12
CA ASP A 356 18.54 -18.29 15.01
C ASP A 356 19.08 -19.69 14.68
N THR A 357 18.49 -20.34 13.68
CA THR A 357 18.88 -21.69 13.24
C THR A 357 20.04 -21.69 12.25
N LEU A 358 20.39 -20.53 11.69
CA LEU A 358 21.47 -20.40 10.71
C LEU A 358 22.85 -20.49 11.38
N GLN A 359 23.77 -21.22 10.77
CA GLN A 359 25.09 -21.54 11.32
C GLN A 359 26.16 -21.63 10.23
N ILE A 360 27.42 -21.42 10.62
CA ILE A 360 28.60 -21.82 9.83
C ILE A 360 29.08 -23.16 10.33
N VAL A 361 29.32 -24.09 9.41
CA VAL A 361 29.88 -25.42 9.70
C VAL A 361 31.12 -25.69 8.87
N ASP A 362 32.00 -26.56 9.36
CA ASP A 362 33.16 -27.05 8.62
C ASP A 362 32.80 -28.19 7.64
N ALA A 363 33.80 -28.74 6.96
CA ALA A 363 33.62 -29.85 6.03
C ALA A 363 33.11 -31.15 6.70
N SER A 364 33.30 -31.29 8.01
CA SER A 364 32.83 -32.39 8.85
C SER A 364 31.48 -32.11 9.52
N ASN A 365 30.83 -30.99 9.17
CA ASN A 365 29.58 -30.48 9.76
C ASN A 365 29.68 -30.11 11.25
N ASN A 366 30.89 -29.86 11.78
CA ASN A 366 31.01 -29.28 13.11
C ASN A 366 30.63 -27.80 13.07
N VAL A 367 29.91 -27.34 14.07
CA VAL A 367 29.48 -25.94 14.18
C VAL A 367 30.68 -25.06 14.52
N VAL A 368 30.95 -24.08 13.65
CA VAL A 368 32.00 -23.06 13.82
C VAL A 368 31.41 -21.77 14.38
N LEU A 369 30.19 -21.40 13.95
CA LEU A 369 29.48 -20.20 14.41
C LEU A 369 27.97 -20.43 14.40
N SER A 370 27.29 -20.11 15.51
CA SER A 370 25.83 -20.13 15.60
C SER A 370 25.34 -19.19 16.73
N PRO A 371 24.28 -18.39 16.51
CA PRO A 371 23.65 -18.12 15.20
C PRO A 371 24.52 -17.18 14.34
N VAL A 372 24.38 -17.26 13.02
CA VAL A 372 24.97 -16.24 12.12
C VAL A 372 24.10 -14.98 12.08
N LYS A 373 24.72 -13.86 11.70
CA LYS A 373 24.01 -12.58 11.55
C LYS A 373 22.91 -12.69 10.49
N ASN A 374 21.75 -12.12 10.78
CA ASN A 374 20.65 -12.01 9.83
C ASN A 374 20.89 -10.86 8.84
N ALA A 375 20.15 -10.86 7.74
CA ALA A 375 20.24 -9.81 6.73
C ALA A 375 19.89 -8.42 7.32
N PRO A 376 20.74 -7.39 7.11
CA PRO A 376 20.43 -6.04 7.52
C PRO A 376 19.53 -5.34 6.50
N VAL A 377 18.78 -4.32 6.95
CA VAL A 377 17.84 -3.56 6.09
C VAL A 377 18.47 -2.37 5.37
N ASP A 378 19.70 -2.01 5.72
CA ASP A 378 20.43 -0.86 5.16
C ASP A 378 21.29 -1.21 3.94
N SER A 379 21.48 -2.51 3.67
CA SER A 379 22.41 -3.01 2.65
C SER A 379 21.69 -3.71 1.49
N LEU A 380 20.60 -3.11 1.00
CA LEU A 380 19.81 -3.65 -0.10
C LEU A 380 20.50 -3.41 -1.44
N LYS A 381 20.87 -4.49 -2.11
CA LYS A 381 21.47 -4.50 -3.46
C LYS A 381 20.62 -5.32 -4.40
N LYS A 382 21.09 -5.45 -5.64
CA LYS A 382 20.54 -6.37 -6.63
C LYS A 382 21.58 -7.41 -7.02
N ILE A 383 21.13 -8.64 -7.26
CA ILE A 383 21.96 -9.75 -7.77
C ILE A 383 21.23 -10.45 -8.90
N THR A 384 21.99 -10.96 -9.88
CA THR A 384 21.43 -11.76 -10.97
C THR A 384 21.78 -13.23 -10.77
N ILE A 385 20.77 -14.07 -10.60
CA ILE A 385 20.91 -15.54 -10.50
C ILE A 385 20.11 -16.14 -11.64
N ASN A 386 20.75 -16.95 -12.50
CA ASN A 386 20.11 -17.59 -13.65
C ASN A 386 19.31 -16.62 -14.54
N LYS A 387 19.89 -15.45 -14.85
CA LYS A 387 19.26 -14.34 -15.63
C LYS A 387 18.06 -13.67 -14.96
N THR A 388 17.78 -13.97 -13.70
CA THR A 388 16.74 -13.32 -12.91
C THR A 388 17.38 -12.35 -11.94
N GLU A 389 16.88 -11.12 -11.90
CA GLU A 389 17.31 -10.12 -10.93
C GLU A 389 16.52 -10.29 -9.63
N PHE A 390 17.23 -10.30 -8.50
CA PHE A 390 16.66 -10.34 -7.16
C PHE A 390 17.20 -9.19 -6.32
N PHE A 391 16.41 -8.75 -5.36
CA PHE A 391 16.96 -8.00 -4.23
C PHE A 391 17.89 -8.90 -3.40
N CYS A 392 18.98 -8.32 -2.91
CA CYS A 392 20.04 -9.02 -2.22
C CYS A 392 20.44 -8.27 -0.96
N SER A 393 20.66 -8.99 0.14
CA SER A 393 21.21 -8.45 1.37
C SER A 393 22.56 -9.10 1.63
N GLU A 394 23.62 -8.29 1.63
CA GLU A 394 24.99 -8.78 1.85
C GLU A 394 25.34 -8.81 3.33
N ILE A 395 25.94 -9.91 3.77
CA ILE A 395 26.29 -10.19 5.16
C ILE A 395 27.76 -10.59 5.21
N PHE A 396 28.61 -9.66 5.67
CA PHE A 396 30.04 -9.90 5.82
C PHE A 396 30.32 -10.57 7.16
N LEU A 397 30.95 -11.74 7.12
CA LEU A 397 31.41 -12.48 8.28
C LEU A 397 32.94 -12.46 8.28
N ASN A 398 33.54 -11.86 9.32
CA ASN A 398 34.99 -11.75 9.47
C ASN A 398 35.62 -13.05 10.00
N TYR A 399 35.18 -14.20 9.47
CA TYR A 399 35.69 -15.53 9.80
C TYR A 399 36.52 -16.09 8.65
#